data_AF-A0A453LEX4-F1
#
_entry.id   AF-A0A453LEX4-F1
#
_cell.length_a   1.000
_cell.length_b   1.000
_cell.length_c   1.000
_cell.angle_alpha   90.00
_cell.angle_beta   90.00
_cell.angle_gamma   90.00
#
_symmetry.space_group_name_H-M   'P 1'
#
loop_
_entity.id
_entity.type
_entity.pdbx_description
1 polymer ?
#
loop_
_entity_poly.entity_id
_entity_poly.type
_entity_poly.pdbx_seq_one_letter_code
_entity_poly.pdbx_strand_id
1 'polypeptide(L)'
;MDPGSGAGKNRWIIHLQGGSWCESVGSCLYRKASSLGSSNLMNKQIYFGGILSSSSFDNPDFYSWNRVVIRYCDGASFAGEGYDAGSGLFFRGQRIWNAAIQHLLSMGMSSADQVLLTGSSAGALAVVLHCDQFGAVFAGRGTTVKCLADAGFFLDAVNVAGWHTLRYYFGGVVATHGVAQNLPRSCTSHLDATSCFFPQNVIGGINTPIFVLNAAYDTWQIRESLAPDGADPGRIW
;
A
#
# COMPACT_ATOMS: atom_id res chain seq x y z
N MET A 1 -6.35 16.60 2.72
CA MET A 1 -4.98 17.05 3.03
C MET A 1 -5.05 18.09 4.12
N ASP A 2 -3.95 18.28 4.83
CA ASP A 2 -3.80 19.29 5.86
C ASP A 2 -2.47 20.03 5.62
N PRO A 3 -2.50 21.33 5.28
CA PRO A 3 -1.29 22.09 4.93
C PRO A 3 -0.28 22.17 6.08
N GLY A 4 1.01 22.14 5.72
CA GLY A 4 2.10 22.33 6.67
C GLY A 4 2.22 23.78 7.14
N SER A 5 2.97 23.97 8.23
CA SER A 5 3.19 25.28 8.85
C SER A 5 4.67 25.47 9.26
N GLY A 6 5.08 26.72 9.45
CA GLY A 6 6.43 27.06 9.91
C GLY A 6 7.53 26.42 9.05
N ALA A 7 8.48 25.75 9.72
CA ALA A 7 9.58 25.03 9.07
C ALA A 7 9.14 23.77 8.29
N GLY A 8 7.94 23.25 8.55
CA GLY A 8 7.41 22.06 7.88
C GLY A 8 6.66 22.34 6.57
N LYS A 9 6.47 23.61 6.19
CA LYS A 9 5.70 24.01 4.99
C LYS A 9 6.19 23.41 3.66
N ASN A 10 7.48 23.06 3.57
CA ASN A 10 8.10 22.44 2.39
C ASN A 10 8.39 20.95 2.60
N ARG A 11 7.84 20.34 3.65
CA ARG A 11 8.01 18.92 3.96
C ARG A 11 6.68 18.21 3.86
N TRP A 12 6.68 16.95 3.42
CA TRP A 12 5.44 16.23 3.09
C TRP A 12 5.45 14.83 3.66
N ILE A 13 4.32 14.43 4.26
CA ILE A 13 4.02 13.05 4.60
C ILE A 13 2.78 12.61 3.81
N ILE A 14 2.96 11.55 3.02
CA ILE A 14 1.94 10.98 2.14
C ILE A 14 1.62 9.60 2.67
N HIS A 15 0.44 9.42 3.22
CA HIS A 15 -0.01 8.15 3.77
C HIS A 15 -0.95 7.42 2.82
N LEU A 16 -0.59 6.19 2.46
CA LEU A 16 -1.40 5.27 1.68
C LEU A 16 -2.31 4.48 2.61
N GLN A 17 -3.62 4.66 2.45
CA GLN A 17 -4.61 3.93 3.24
C GLN A 17 -4.52 2.42 2.96
N GLY A 18 -4.69 1.60 3.99
CA GLY A 18 -4.85 0.15 3.86
C GLY A 18 -6.31 -0.31 3.72
N GLY A 19 -6.51 -1.64 3.69
CA GLY A 19 -7.85 -2.23 3.69
C GLY A 19 -7.95 -3.58 2.99
N SER A 20 -6.98 -4.48 3.13
CA SER A 20 -6.95 -5.78 2.44
C SER A 20 -7.05 -5.67 0.90
N TRP A 21 -7.41 -6.74 0.22
CA TRP A 21 -7.48 -6.84 -1.24
C TRP A 21 -8.80 -7.46 -1.69
N CYS A 22 -8.94 -7.68 -2.99
CA CYS A 22 -9.92 -8.62 -3.54
C CYS A 22 -9.22 -9.46 -4.62
N GLU A 23 -9.27 -10.77 -4.48
CA GLU A 23 -8.49 -11.74 -5.24
C GLU A 23 -9.21 -12.33 -6.46
N SER A 24 -10.50 -12.04 -6.62
CA SER A 24 -11.32 -12.55 -7.73
C SER A 24 -12.32 -11.49 -8.19
N VAL A 25 -12.84 -11.63 -9.41
CA VAL A 25 -13.89 -10.73 -9.94
C VAL A 25 -15.10 -10.69 -9.00
N GLY A 26 -15.49 -11.85 -8.43
CA GLY A 26 -16.58 -11.95 -7.46
C GLY A 26 -16.31 -11.16 -6.17
N SER A 27 -15.14 -11.35 -5.54
CA SER A 27 -14.80 -10.59 -4.33
C SER A 27 -14.62 -9.10 -4.61
N CYS A 28 -14.13 -8.72 -5.80
CA CYS A 28 -14.04 -7.32 -6.20
C CYS A 28 -15.40 -6.68 -6.49
N LEU A 29 -16.36 -7.42 -7.06
CA LEU A 29 -17.74 -6.96 -7.23
C LEU A 29 -18.41 -6.70 -5.89
N TYR A 30 -18.22 -7.59 -4.91
CA TYR A 30 -18.69 -7.36 -3.54
C TYR A 30 -18.02 -6.11 -2.93
N ARG A 31 -16.70 -5.99 -3.06
CA ARG A 31 -15.92 -4.87 -2.54
C ARG A 31 -16.32 -3.52 -3.12
N LYS A 32 -16.74 -3.47 -4.40
CA LYS A 32 -17.25 -2.25 -5.07
C LYS A 32 -18.41 -1.59 -4.31
N ALA A 33 -19.21 -2.37 -3.58
CA ALA A 33 -20.31 -1.86 -2.77
C ALA A 33 -19.87 -1.25 -1.42
N SER A 34 -18.57 -0.99 -1.24
CA SER A 34 -18.00 -0.39 -0.03
C SER A 34 -17.10 0.82 -0.35
N SER A 35 -16.69 1.55 0.69
CA SER A 35 -15.73 2.65 0.60
C SER A 35 -14.34 2.22 0.08
N LEU A 36 -14.05 0.92 0.10
CA LEU A 36 -12.80 0.31 -0.36
C LEU A 36 -12.84 -0.18 -1.81
N GLY A 37 -13.96 0.02 -2.50
CA GLY A 37 -14.09 -0.26 -3.94
C GLY A 37 -14.82 0.85 -4.71
N SER A 38 -15.23 1.92 -4.03
CA SER A 38 -15.92 3.06 -4.65
C SER A 38 -15.70 4.35 -3.87
N SER A 39 -15.19 5.38 -4.56
CA SER A 39 -15.03 6.72 -3.99
C SER A 39 -16.36 7.40 -3.65
N ASN A 40 -17.47 6.99 -4.28
CA ASN A 40 -18.81 7.50 -3.95
C ASN A 40 -19.27 7.11 -2.54
N LEU A 41 -18.67 6.06 -1.98
CA LEU A 41 -18.98 5.52 -0.66
C LEU A 41 -17.91 5.91 0.37
N MET A 42 -16.94 6.73 0.00
CA MET A 42 -15.91 7.20 0.92
C MET A 42 -16.43 8.35 1.79
N ASN A 43 -16.12 8.28 3.08
CA ASN A 43 -16.26 9.44 3.97
C ASN A 43 -15.48 10.64 3.41
N LYS A 44 -16.14 11.81 3.37
CA LYS A 44 -15.56 13.07 2.89
C LYS A 44 -14.51 13.64 3.84
N GLN A 45 -14.59 13.27 5.11
CA GLN A 45 -13.63 13.65 6.15
C GLN A 45 -12.91 12.41 6.65
N ILE A 46 -11.62 12.59 6.95
CA ILE A 46 -10.73 11.55 7.45
C ILE A 46 -10.08 12.11 8.71
N TYR A 47 -10.03 11.29 9.75
CA TYR A 47 -9.33 11.64 10.96
C TYR A 47 -7.81 11.52 10.75
N PHE A 48 -7.08 12.57 11.14
CA PHE A 48 -5.63 12.63 11.06
C PHE A 48 -5.07 12.46 12.48
N GLY A 49 -4.56 11.27 12.78
CA GLY A 49 -4.01 10.91 14.09
C GLY A 49 -2.63 10.24 13.96
N GLY A 50 -2.01 9.92 15.10
CA GLY A 50 -0.66 9.32 15.14
C GLY A 50 0.35 10.17 14.36
N ILE A 51 1.10 9.56 13.44
CA ILE A 51 2.08 10.24 12.58
C ILE A 51 1.47 11.34 11.67
N LEU A 52 0.14 11.38 11.54
CA LEU A 52 -0.59 12.42 10.82
C LEU A 52 -1.26 13.44 11.76
N SER A 53 -1.10 13.34 13.09
CA SER A 53 -1.64 14.35 14.00
C SER A 53 -0.95 15.70 13.77
N SER A 54 -1.71 16.79 13.89
CA SER A 54 -1.18 18.16 13.91
C SER A 54 -0.75 18.62 15.31
N SER A 55 -0.98 17.77 16.33
CA SER A 55 -0.51 17.98 17.70
C SER A 55 0.94 17.53 17.83
N SER A 56 1.82 18.42 18.30
CA SER A 56 3.22 18.07 18.60
C SER A 56 3.36 17.12 19.78
N PHE A 57 2.31 16.97 20.61
CA PHE A 57 2.29 15.98 21.69
C PHE A 57 2.15 14.55 21.11
N ASP A 58 1.28 14.37 20.12
CA ASP A 58 1.06 13.06 19.50
C ASP A 58 2.07 12.76 18.38
N ASN A 59 2.56 13.81 17.69
CA ASN A 59 3.40 13.73 16.52
C ASN A 59 4.58 14.72 16.62
N PRO A 60 5.54 14.49 17.51
CA PRO A 60 6.61 15.46 17.79
C PRO A 60 7.46 15.78 16.55
N ASP A 61 7.59 14.84 15.62
CA ASP A 61 8.51 14.97 14.48
C ASP A 61 7.86 15.59 13.23
N PHE A 62 6.58 15.29 12.96
CA PHE A 62 5.93 15.61 11.68
C PHE A 62 4.69 16.51 11.79
N TYR A 63 4.32 16.97 12.99
CA TYR A 63 3.08 17.76 13.22
C TYR A 63 2.97 19.06 12.42
N SER A 64 4.06 19.56 11.85
CA SER A 64 4.09 20.79 11.04
C SER A 64 4.24 20.54 9.54
N TRP A 65 4.36 19.28 9.08
CA TRP A 65 4.53 18.92 7.67
C TRP A 65 3.20 19.01 6.91
N ASN A 66 3.23 19.11 5.58
CA ASN A 66 2.04 18.86 4.77
C ASN A 66 1.63 17.39 4.93
N ARG A 67 0.40 17.14 5.36
CA ARG A 67 -0.10 15.78 5.61
C ARG A 67 -1.17 15.41 4.59
N VAL A 68 -0.98 14.27 3.96
CA VAL A 68 -1.87 13.77 2.90
C VAL A 68 -2.23 12.32 3.18
N VAL A 69 -3.50 11.97 2.96
CA VAL A 69 -3.95 10.58 2.89
C VAL A 69 -4.44 10.33 1.48
N ILE A 70 -3.83 9.37 0.78
CA ILE A 70 -4.33 8.84 -0.49
C ILE A 70 -5.27 7.69 -0.15
N ARG A 71 -6.53 7.81 -0.56
CA ARG A 71 -7.58 6.84 -0.27
C ARG A 71 -7.43 5.61 -1.14
N TYR A 72 -7.70 4.46 -0.55
CA TYR A 72 -7.50 3.15 -1.16
C TYR A 72 -8.83 2.58 -1.64
N CYS A 73 -8.93 2.33 -2.95
CA CYS A 73 -10.11 1.71 -3.56
C CYS A 73 -9.82 0.80 -4.76
N ASP A 74 -8.55 0.54 -5.09
CA ASP A 74 -8.20 -0.30 -6.23
C ASP A 74 -8.21 -1.79 -5.89
N GLY A 75 -7.93 -2.15 -4.63
CA GLY A 75 -7.95 -3.55 -4.18
C GLY A 75 -6.69 -4.36 -4.51
N ALA A 76 -5.60 -3.72 -4.97
CA ALA A 76 -4.34 -4.33 -5.38
C ALA A 76 -3.11 -3.53 -4.94
N SER A 77 -3.15 -2.87 -3.77
CA SER A 77 -2.04 -2.06 -3.26
C SER A 77 -1.49 -1.05 -4.29
N PHE A 78 -2.38 -0.38 -5.02
CA PHE A 78 -2.03 0.57 -6.08
C PHE A 78 -1.19 -0.01 -7.24
N ALA A 79 -1.21 -1.33 -7.45
CA ALA A 79 -0.38 -1.97 -8.47
C ALA A 79 -1.16 -2.56 -9.66
N GLY A 80 -2.51 -2.52 -9.66
CA GLY A 80 -3.34 -3.08 -10.73
C GLY A 80 -3.40 -2.23 -12.01
N GLU A 81 -3.53 -2.89 -13.17
CA GLU A 81 -3.76 -2.28 -14.50
C GLU A 81 -4.73 -3.10 -15.40
N GLY A 82 -5.44 -4.08 -14.83
CA GLY A 82 -6.38 -4.95 -15.54
C GLY A 82 -7.77 -4.34 -15.80
N TYR A 83 -8.53 -4.96 -16.70
CA TYR A 83 -9.92 -4.65 -16.96
C TYR A 83 -10.69 -5.95 -17.24
N ASP A 84 -11.82 -6.12 -16.57
CA ASP A 84 -12.71 -7.25 -16.80
C ASP A 84 -13.97 -6.79 -17.55
N ALA A 85 -14.10 -7.21 -18.81
CA ALA A 85 -15.20 -6.79 -19.68
C ALA A 85 -16.55 -7.37 -19.25
N GLY A 86 -16.57 -8.54 -18.62
CA GLY A 86 -17.81 -9.20 -18.19
C GLY A 86 -18.50 -8.48 -17.04
N SER A 87 -17.73 -8.02 -16.05
CA SER A 87 -18.23 -7.25 -14.90
C SER A 87 -18.15 -5.73 -15.08
N GLY A 88 -17.39 -5.25 -16.07
CA GLY A 88 -17.07 -3.84 -16.26
C GLY A 88 -16.16 -3.26 -15.18
N LEU A 89 -15.43 -4.11 -14.44
CA LEU A 89 -14.51 -3.67 -13.39
C LEU A 89 -13.18 -3.18 -13.98
N PHE A 90 -12.74 -2.02 -13.51
CA PHE A 90 -11.45 -1.43 -13.81
C PHE A 90 -10.50 -1.61 -12.62
N PHE A 91 -9.42 -2.36 -12.83
CA PHE A 91 -8.34 -2.51 -11.86
C PHE A 91 -7.24 -1.51 -12.23
N ARG A 92 -7.21 -0.36 -11.54
CA ARG A 92 -6.44 0.84 -11.96
C ARG A 92 -5.55 1.40 -10.86
N GLY A 93 -5.04 0.52 -9.99
CA GLY A 93 -4.16 0.90 -8.90
C GLY A 93 -2.99 1.76 -9.35
N GLN A 94 -2.25 1.34 -10.39
CA GLN A 94 -1.05 2.05 -10.84
C GLN A 94 -1.41 3.41 -11.44
N ARG A 95 -2.51 3.50 -12.20
CA ARG A 95 -3.05 4.79 -12.67
C ARG A 95 -3.48 5.72 -11.55
N ILE A 96 -4.13 5.22 -10.51
CA ILE A 96 -4.52 6.02 -9.35
C ILE A 96 -3.27 6.55 -8.64
N TRP A 97 -2.26 5.70 -8.43
CA TRP A 97 -0.96 6.11 -7.90
C TRP A 97 -0.32 7.22 -8.73
N ASN A 98 -0.16 7.00 -10.04
CA ASN A 98 0.46 7.98 -10.93
C ASN A 98 -0.26 9.33 -10.90
N ALA A 99 -1.61 9.31 -11.00
CA ALA A 99 -2.42 10.53 -10.99
C ALA A 99 -2.35 11.25 -9.64
N ALA A 100 -2.40 10.52 -8.53
CA ALA A 100 -2.33 11.10 -7.19
C ALA A 100 -0.96 11.76 -6.94
N ILE A 101 0.15 11.08 -7.26
CA ILE A 101 1.49 11.65 -7.11
C ILE A 101 1.67 12.87 -8.01
N GLN A 102 1.27 12.80 -9.28
CA GLN A 102 1.33 13.96 -10.19
C GLN A 102 0.52 15.15 -9.67
N HIS A 103 -0.68 14.90 -9.13
CA HIS A 103 -1.49 15.95 -8.55
C HIS A 103 -0.78 16.60 -7.35
N LEU A 104 -0.23 15.81 -6.43
CA LEU A 104 0.50 16.35 -5.27
C LEU A 104 1.74 17.16 -5.70
N LEU A 105 2.48 16.73 -6.73
CA LEU A 105 3.59 17.50 -7.30
C LEU A 105 3.13 18.87 -7.79
N SER A 106 1.97 18.93 -8.45
CA SER A 106 1.36 20.18 -8.94
C SER A 106 0.89 21.10 -7.81
N MET A 107 0.58 20.55 -6.64
CA MET A 107 0.20 21.32 -5.44
C MET A 107 1.42 21.86 -4.66
N GLY A 108 2.63 21.69 -5.17
CA GLY A 108 3.86 22.22 -4.57
C GLY A 108 4.80 21.16 -4.00
N MET A 109 4.40 19.88 -3.95
CA MET A 109 5.29 18.81 -3.49
C MET A 109 6.54 18.68 -4.37
N SER A 110 6.48 19.12 -5.63
CA SER A 110 7.63 19.16 -6.54
C SER A 110 8.84 19.96 -6.04
N SER A 111 8.62 20.90 -5.11
CA SER A 111 9.64 21.76 -4.49
C SER A 111 9.93 21.36 -3.03
N ALA A 112 9.57 20.15 -2.63
CA ALA A 112 9.74 19.69 -1.25
C ALA A 112 11.22 19.50 -0.88
N ASP A 113 11.57 19.86 0.36
CA ASP A 113 12.89 19.56 0.94
C ASP A 113 12.96 18.09 1.37
N GLN A 114 11.87 17.59 1.96
CA GLN A 114 11.75 16.23 2.47
C GLN A 114 10.36 15.67 2.17
N VAL A 115 10.31 14.43 1.74
CA VAL A 115 9.08 13.68 1.53
C VAL A 115 9.17 12.31 2.20
N LEU A 116 8.15 11.96 2.95
CA LEU A 116 7.97 10.64 3.57
C LEU A 116 6.74 9.97 2.95
N LEU A 117 6.98 8.90 2.20
CA LEU A 117 5.91 8.01 1.77
C LEU A 117 5.65 6.99 2.88
N THR A 118 4.44 6.93 3.40
CA THR A 118 4.05 5.95 4.41
C THR A 118 2.74 5.27 4.03
N GLY A 119 2.42 4.17 4.69
CA GLY A 119 1.17 3.47 4.52
C GLY A 119 1.02 2.41 5.60
N SER A 120 -0.20 1.91 5.77
CA SER A 120 -0.50 0.83 6.72
C SER A 120 -1.19 -0.35 6.02
N SER A 121 -0.91 -1.60 6.42
CA SER A 121 -1.52 -2.80 5.85
C SER A 121 -1.33 -2.88 4.32
N ALA A 122 -2.40 -2.98 3.53
CA ALA A 122 -2.31 -2.96 2.07
C ALA A 122 -1.64 -1.68 1.51
N GLY A 123 -1.75 -0.56 2.22
CA GLY A 123 -1.06 0.67 1.88
C GLY A 123 0.44 0.60 2.17
N ALA A 124 0.87 -0.15 3.19
CA ALA A 124 2.27 -0.42 3.45
C ALA A 124 2.90 -1.36 2.42
N LEU A 125 2.15 -2.38 1.96
CA LEU A 125 2.58 -3.17 0.79
C LEU A 125 2.77 -2.26 -0.43
N ALA A 126 1.84 -1.33 -0.67
CA ALA A 126 1.99 -0.33 -1.74
C ALA A 126 3.25 0.52 -1.56
N VAL A 127 3.60 0.93 -0.34
CA VAL A 127 4.88 1.61 -0.07
C VAL A 127 6.07 0.77 -0.54
N VAL A 128 6.11 -0.52 -0.19
CA VAL A 128 7.20 -1.42 -0.63
C VAL A 128 7.28 -1.49 -2.16
N LEU A 129 6.15 -1.65 -2.84
CA LEU A 129 6.11 -1.79 -4.30
C LEU A 129 6.47 -0.50 -5.05
N HIS A 130 6.10 0.67 -4.50
CA HIS A 130 6.24 1.95 -5.17
C HIS A 130 7.37 2.84 -4.63
N CYS A 131 8.11 2.43 -3.59
CA CYS A 131 9.11 3.29 -2.94
C CYS A 131 10.15 3.84 -3.92
N ASP A 132 10.72 2.99 -4.79
CA ASP A 132 11.68 3.44 -5.81
C ASP A 132 11.02 4.26 -6.93
N GLN A 133 9.77 3.95 -7.30
CA GLN A 133 9.02 4.80 -8.24
C GLN A 133 8.82 6.20 -7.65
N PHE A 134 8.53 6.31 -6.36
CA PHE A 134 8.37 7.57 -5.65
C PHE A 134 9.70 8.32 -5.53
N GLY A 135 10.80 7.63 -5.19
CA GLY A 135 12.14 8.20 -5.18
C GLY A 135 12.55 8.79 -6.54
N ALA A 136 12.28 8.05 -7.63
CA ALA A 136 12.63 8.46 -8.98
C ALA A 136 11.95 9.77 -9.43
N VAL A 137 10.76 10.09 -8.90
CA VAL A 137 10.05 11.36 -9.18
C VAL A 137 10.86 12.59 -8.75
N PHE A 138 11.74 12.43 -7.76
CA PHE A 138 12.56 13.50 -7.21
C PHE A 138 14.03 13.44 -7.64
N ALA A 139 14.38 12.53 -8.55
CA ALA A 139 15.75 12.40 -9.05
C ALA A 139 16.27 13.76 -9.57
N GLY A 140 17.42 14.19 -9.07
CA GLY A 140 18.04 15.48 -9.43
C GLY A 140 17.45 16.72 -8.77
N ARG A 141 16.46 16.60 -7.86
CA ARG A 141 15.78 17.76 -7.23
C ARG A 141 16.32 18.15 -5.86
N GLY A 142 17.29 17.42 -5.31
CA GLY A 142 17.81 17.66 -3.95
C GLY A 142 16.86 17.31 -2.80
N THR A 143 15.64 16.85 -3.11
CA THR A 143 14.65 16.38 -2.13
C THR A 143 15.13 15.10 -1.44
N THR A 144 15.06 15.07 -0.11
CA THR A 144 15.27 13.83 0.64
C THR A 144 13.99 12.98 0.62
N VAL A 145 14.06 11.79 0.03
CA VAL A 145 12.94 10.84 -0.04
C VAL A 145 13.19 9.70 0.94
N LYS A 146 12.17 9.36 1.75
CA LYS A 146 12.15 8.17 2.59
C LYS A 146 10.80 7.47 2.51
N CYS A 147 10.80 6.18 2.82
CA CYS A 147 9.61 5.35 2.88
C CYS A 147 9.44 4.72 4.27
N LEU A 148 8.20 4.53 4.71
CA LEU A 148 7.83 3.82 5.94
C LEU A 148 6.66 2.88 5.67
N ALA A 149 6.92 1.58 5.67
CA ALA A 149 5.89 0.54 5.54
C ALA A 149 5.50 0.02 6.92
N ASP A 150 4.27 0.29 7.36
CA ASP A 150 3.72 -0.15 8.65
C ASP A 150 2.72 -1.31 8.49
N ALA A 151 2.97 -2.45 9.13
CA ALA A 151 2.11 -3.65 9.08
C ALA A 151 1.83 -4.15 7.66
N GLY A 152 2.79 -3.99 6.74
CA GLY A 152 2.67 -4.40 5.34
C GLY A 152 3.60 -5.53 4.91
N PHE A 153 4.44 -6.04 5.82
CA PHE A 153 5.45 -7.05 5.52
C PHE A 153 4.87 -8.45 5.69
N PHE A 154 4.05 -8.88 4.73
CA PHE A 154 3.43 -10.19 4.76
C PHE A 154 4.37 -11.29 4.27
N LEU A 155 4.31 -12.47 4.89
CA LEU A 155 5.15 -13.61 4.54
C LEU A 155 4.41 -14.64 3.68
N ASP A 156 5.06 -15.10 2.60
CA ASP A 156 4.70 -16.36 1.92
C ASP A 156 5.15 -17.53 2.78
N ALA A 157 4.27 -17.95 3.69
CA ALA A 157 4.53 -19.01 4.67
C ALA A 157 3.45 -20.09 4.61
N VAL A 158 3.86 -21.30 4.97
CA VAL A 158 2.95 -22.44 5.15
C VAL A 158 2.14 -22.25 6.43
N ASN A 159 0.84 -22.47 6.35
CA ASN A 159 -0.07 -22.39 7.49
C ASN A 159 -0.01 -23.65 8.36
N VAL A 160 -0.68 -23.63 9.52
CA VAL A 160 -0.72 -24.76 10.48
C VAL A 160 -1.29 -26.06 9.90
N ALA A 161 -2.03 -25.99 8.78
CA ALA A 161 -2.58 -27.14 8.07
C ALA A 161 -1.74 -27.57 6.84
N GLY A 162 -0.56 -26.98 6.62
CA GLY A 162 0.34 -27.34 5.53
C GLY A 162 0.08 -26.64 4.19
N TRP A 163 -0.75 -25.60 4.15
CA TRP A 163 -1.12 -24.90 2.90
C TRP A 163 -0.49 -23.50 2.78
N HIS A 164 -0.26 -23.05 1.55
CA HIS A 164 0.16 -21.67 1.24
C HIS A 164 -1.05 -20.75 1.02
N THR A 165 -1.87 -20.52 2.05
CA THR A 165 -3.13 -19.76 1.94
C THR A 165 -2.94 -18.38 1.35
N LEU A 166 -1.98 -17.59 1.87
CA LEU A 166 -1.77 -16.23 1.39
C LEU A 166 -1.17 -16.18 -0.01
N ARG A 167 -0.35 -17.17 -0.39
CA ARG A 167 0.16 -17.27 -1.77
C ARG A 167 -0.97 -17.45 -2.77
N TYR A 168 -1.95 -18.30 -2.45
CA TYR A 168 -3.13 -18.47 -3.30
C TYR A 168 -3.94 -17.17 -3.39
N TYR A 169 -4.15 -16.50 -2.25
CA TYR A 169 -4.85 -15.23 -2.18
C TYR A 169 -4.16 -14.13 -3.01
N PHE A 170 -2.85 -13.91 -2.80
CA PHE A 170 -2.06 -12.95 -3.57
C PHE A 170 -1.92 -13.36 -5.05
N GLY A 171 -1.90 -14.66 -5.36
CA GLY A 171 -1.97 -15.15 -6.73
C GLY A 171 -3.24 -14.69 -7.45
N GLY A 172 -4.38 -14.79 -6.78
CA GLY A 172 -5.65 -14.25 -7.28
C GLY A 172 -5.62 -12.73 -7.45
N VAL A 173 -5.08 -11.98 -6.48
CA VAL A 173 -4.92 -10.52 -6.60
C VAL A 173 -4.07 -10.15 -7.82
N VAL A 174 -2.91 -10.77 -7.96
CA VAL A 174 -1.97 -10.49 -9.06
C VAL A 174 -2.60 -10.79 -10.42
N ALA A 175 -3.28 -11.94 -10.55
CA ALA A 175 -3.94 -12.35 -11.78
C ALA A 175 -5.15 -11.47 -12.12
N THR A 176 -6.08 -11.30 -11.18
CA THR A 176 -7.33 -10.54 -11.38
C THR A 176 -7.06 -9.09 -11.74
N HIS A 177 -6.11 -8.44 -11.06
CA HIS A 177 -5.84 -7.01 -11.23
C HIS A 177 -4.79 -6.70 -12.29
N GLY A 178 -4.15 -7.71 -12.90
CA GLY A 178 -3.09 -7.50 -13.89
C GLY A 178 -1.86 -6.79 -13.32
N VAL A 179 -1.44 -7.17 -12.11
CA VAL A 179 -0.40 -6.50 -11.31
C VAL A 179 1.01 -6.72 -11.90
N ALA A 180 1.24 -7.86 -12.57
CA ALA A 180 2.57 -8.32 -12.97
C ALA A 180 3.42 -7.26 -13.70
N GLN A 181 2.80 -6.44 -14.55
CA GLN A 181 3.50 -5.42 -15.35
C GLN A 181 4.04 -4.24 -14.52
N ASN A 182 3.53 -4.05 -13.31
CA ASN A 182 3.89 -2.95 -12.41
C ASN A 182 4.83 -3.38 -11.28
N LEU A 183 5.15 -4.67 -11.20
CA LEU A 183 6.07 -5.18 -10.20
C LEU A 183 7.53 -4.86 -10.54
N PRO A 184 8.41 -4.74 -9.53
CA PRO A 184 9.82 -4.44 -9.75
C PRO A 184 10.50 -5.48 -10.65
N ARG A 185 11.12 -5.02 -11.75
CA ARG A 185 11.91 -5.87 -12.66
C ARG A 185 13.06 -6.58 -11.97
N SER A 186 13.62 -5.96 -10.92
CA SER A 186 14.63 -6.58 -10.07
C SER A 186 14.15 -7.93 -9.52
N CYS A 187 12.87 -8.08 -9.21
CA CYS A 187 12.28 -9.34 -8.77
C CYS A 187 11.75 -10.20 -9.94
N THR A 188 10.94 -9.62 -10.85
CA THR A 188 10.25 -10.39 -11.90
C THR A 188 11.17 -10.95 -12.99
N SER A 189 12.44 -10.55 -12.99
CA SER A 189 13.48 -11.13 -13.83
C SER A 189 13.85 -12.57 -13.46
N HIS A 190 13.56 -13.01 -12.24
CA HIS A 190 13.97 -14.33 -11.75
C HIS A 190 12.93 -15.03 -10.86
N LEU A 191 11.86 -14.35 -10.45
CA LEU A 191 10.72 -14.94 -9.73
C LEU A 191 9.40 -14.65 -10.47
N ASP A 192 8.39 -15.47 -10.18
CA ASP A 192 7.04 -15.24 -10.69
C ASP A 192 6.37 -14.00 -10.08
N ALA A 193 5.35 -13.47 -10.74
CA ALA A 193 4.68 -12.24 -10.32
C ALA A 193 4.01 -12.34 -8.94
N THR A 194 3.50 -13.52 -8.55
CA THR A 194 2.92 -13.71 -7.22
C THR A 194 4.00 -13.63 -6.15
N SER A 195 5.14 -14.30 -6.36
CA SER A 195 6.30 -14.18 -5.48
C SER A 195 6.76 -12.73 -5.35
N CYS A 196 6.77 -11.96 -6.44
CA CYS A 196 7.16 -10.55 -6.43
C CYS A 196 6.13 -9.58 -5.85
N PHE A 197 4.91 -10.04 -5.53
CA PHE A 197 3.96 -9.26 -4.74
C PHE A 197 4.21 -9.39 -3.23
N PHE A 198 5.00 -10.37 -2.79
CA PHE A 198 5.42 -10.50 -1.40
C PHE A 198 6.63 -9.59 -1.08
N PRO A 199 6.55 -8.74 -0.04
CA PRO A 199 7.62 -7.84 0.36
C PRO A 199 8.98 -8.52 0.57
N GLN A 200 9.00 -9.74 1.10
CA GLN A 200 10.22 -10.51 1.36
C GLN A 200 11.11 -10.69 0.12
N ASN A 201 10.52 -10.69 -1.08
CA ASN A 201 11.23 -10.92 -2.34
C ASN A 201 11.62 -9.60 -3.05
N VAL A 202 11.13 -8.46 -2.54
CA VAL A 202 11.33 -7.14 -3.16
C VAL A 202 12.20 -6.23 -2.31
N ILE A 203 12.07 -6.32 -0.99
CA ILE A 203 12.66 -5.37 -0.03
C ILE A 203 14.18 -5.21 -0.20
N GLY A 204 14.90 -6.28 -0.51
CA GLY A 204 16.36 -6.26 -0.70
C GLY A 204 16.83 -5.54 -1.96
N GLY A 205 15.93 -5.28 -2.92
CA GLY A 205 16.22 -4.58 -4.17
C GLY A 205 15.80 -3.11 -4.19
N ILE A 206 15.23 -2.58 -3.10
CA ILE A 206 14.80 -1.19 -3.00
C ILE A 206 16.01 -0.29 -2.73
N ASN A 207 16.18 0.75 -3.54
CA ASN A 207 17.31 1.68 -3.43
C ASN A 207 16.97 2.89 -2.52
N THR A 208 15.71 3.29 -2.52
CA THR A 208 15.21 4.41 -1.72
C THR A 208 15.12 3.99 -0.25
N PRO A 209 15.65 4.77 0.71
CA PRO A 209 15.64 4.38 2.12
C PRO A 209 14.24 4.07 2.63
N ILE A 210 14.03 2.84 3.10
CA ILE A 210 12.77 2.35 3.60
C ILE A 210 12.93 1.83 5.04
N PHE A 211 12.02 2.26 5.92
CA PHE A 211 11.86 1.71 7.25
C PHE A 211 10.67 0.74 7.23
N VAL A 212 10.87 -0.47 7.75
CA VAL A 212 9.80 -1.47 7.89
C VAL A 212 9.42 -1.55 9.36
N LEU A 213 8.17 -1.20 9.66
CA LEU A 213 7.56 -1.41 10.97
C LEU A 213 6.57 -2.55 10.83
N ASN A 214 6.80 -3.67 11.51
CA ASN A 214 5.87 -4.80 11.47
C ASN A 214 5.85 -5.49 12.82
N ALA A 215 4.66 -5.89 13.28
CA ALA A 215 4.56 -6.75 14.45
C ALA A 215 5.15 -8.13 14.10
N ALA A 216 5.81 -8.76 15.08
CA ALA A 216 6.27 -10.15 14.94
C ALA A 216 5.08 -11.12 14.75
N TYR A 217 3.94 -10.77 15.36
CA TYR A 217 2.69 -11.52 15.32
C TYR A 217 1.59 -10.60 14.79
N ASP A 218 1.64 -10.32 13.48
CA ASP A 218 0.59 -9.53 12.84
C ASP A 218 -0.74 -10.29 12.86
N THR A 219 -1.75 -9.69 13.50
CA THR A 219 -3.07 -10.31 13.69
C THR A 219 -3.74 -10.68 12.37
N TRP A 220 -3.56 -9.87 11.32
CA TRP A 220 -4.14 -10.14 10.02
C TRP A 220 -3.43 -11.33 9.37
N GLN A 221 -2.10 -11.35 9.36
CA GLN A 221 -1.36 -12.49 8.82
C GLN A 221 -1.68 -13.80 9.56
N ILE A 222 -1.84 -13.76 10.88
CA ILE A 222 -2.22 -14.94 11.65
C ILE A 222 -3.58 -15.45 11.18
N ARG A 223 -4.60 -14.60 11.16
CA ARG A 223 -5.98 -15.00 10.87
C ARG A 223 -6.26 -15.31 9.41
N GLU A 224 -5.57 -14.66 8.49
CA GLU A 224 -5.85 -14.79 7.05
C GLU A 224 -4.85 -15.72 6.34
N SER A 225 -3.71 -16.03 6.99
CA SER A 225 -2.67 -16.86 6.39
C SER A 225 -2.23 -18.02 7.28
N LEU A 226 -1.68 -17.76 8.47
CA LEU A 226 -0.92 -18.77 9.22
C LEU A 226 -1.82 -19.75 9.98
N ALA A 227 -2.91 -19.28 10.54
CA ALA A 227 -3.89 -20.03 11.32
C ALA A 227 -5.32 -19.57 10.98
N PRO A 228 -5.75 -19.72 9.71
CA PRO A 228 -7.09 -19.30 9.30
C PRO A 228 -8.16 -20.27 9.80
N ASP A 229 -9.40 -19.79 9.92
CA ASP A 229 -10.55 -20.61 10.34
C ASP A 229 -10.70 -21.89 9.51
N GLY A 230 -10.38 -21.84 8.21
CA GLY A 230 -10.40 -23.02 7.33
C GLY A 230 -9.35 -24.09 7.67
N ALA A 231 -8.31 -23.75 8.41
CA ALA A 231 -7.31 -24.67 8.93
C ALA A 231 -7.74 -25.36 10.24
N ASP A 232 -8.85 -24.92 10.85
CA ASP A 232 -9.49 -25.57 11.99
C ASP A 232 -11.00 -25.81 11.76
N PRO A 233 -11.36 -26.79 10.93
CA PRO A 233 -12.77 -27.13 10.70
C PRO A 233 -13.52 -27.52 11.98
N GLY A 234 -12.80 -27.96 13.02
CA GLY A 234 -13.35 -28.40 14.30
C GLY A 234 -13.55 -27.30 15.33
N ARG A 235 -13.00 -26.09 15.11
CA ARG A 235 -12.97 -24.97 16.08
C ARG A 235 -12.44 -25.38 17.45
N ILE A 236 -11.35 -26.13 17.44
CA ILE A 236 -10.69 -26.71 18.60
C ILE A 236 -9.80 -25.68 19.30
N TRP A 237 -9.28 -24.68 18.59
CA TRP A 237 -8.41 -23.63 19.14
C TRP A 237 -8.84 -22.21 18.78
#